data_AF-X0Q868-F1
#
_entry.id   AF-X0Q868-F1
#
_cell.length_a   1.000
_cell.length_b   1.000
_cell.length_c   1.000
_cell.angle_alpha   90.00
_cell.angle_beta   90.00
_cell.angle_gamma   90.00
#
_symmetry.space_group_name_H-M   'P 1'
#
loop_
_entity.id
_entity.type
_entity.pdbx_description
1 polymer ?
#
loop_
_entity_poly.entity_id
_entity_poly.type
_entity_poly.pdbx_seq_one_letter_code
_entity_poly.pdbx_strand_id
1 'polypeptide(L)' 'MSELQLSDRVNNIQPSPTLAITNKAKELKAAGKDIIGLGAGEPDFDTPEHIKKKQQSMQSMMASLNIQLSMVRQN' A
#
# COMPACT_ATOMS: atom_id res chain seq x y z
N MET A 1 11.37 -3.58 24.93
CA MET A 1 10.45 -3.71 23.77
C MET A 1 9.83 -5.09 23.88
N SER A 2 8.51 -5.19 23.98
CA SER A 2 7.82 -6.48 24.09
C SER A 2 7.94 -7.24 22.77
N GLU A 3 8.41 -8.48 22.84
CA GLU A 3 8.53 -9.37 21.71
C GLU A 3 7.11 -9.71 21.18
N LEU A 4 6.86 -9.42 19.91
CA LEU A 4 5.61 -9.76 19.24
C LEU A 4 5.58 -11.28 19.02
N GLN A 5 4.90 -12.01 19.90
CA GLN A 5 4.61 -13.42 19.66
C GLN A 5 3.51 -13.57 18.61
N LEU A 6 3.91 -14.07 17.44
CA LEU A 6 2.99 -14.39 16.35
C LEU A 6 2.38 -15.77 16.57
N SER A 7 1.12 -15.95 16.17
CA SER A 7 0.44 -17.24 16.25
C SER A 7 1.12 -18.30 15.36
N ASP A 8 1.08 -19.58 15.76
CA ASP A 8 1.71 -20.70 15.04
C ASP A 8 1.26 -20.82 13.59
N ARG A 9 0.01 -20.44 13.30
CA ARG A 9 -0.54 -20.43 11.94
C ARG A 9 0.23 -19.48 11.02
N VAL A 10 0.66 -18.32 11.52
CA VAL A 10 1.43 -17.34 10.75
C VAL A 10 2.86 -17.81 10.55
N ASN A 11 3.47 -18.42 11.58
CA ASN A 11 4.83 -18.96 11.50
C ASN A 11 4.97 -20.11 10.49
N ASN A 12 3.89 -20.85 10.23
CA ASN A 12 3.86 -21.94 9.25
C ASN A 12 3.53 -21.50 7.81
N ILE A 13 3.24 -20.22 7.56
CA ILE A 13 3.02 -19.72 6.21
C ILE A 13 4.39 -19.60 5.53
N GLN A 14 4.62 -20.43 4.52
CA GLN A 14 5.82 -20.29 3.70
C GLN A 14 5.82 -18.95 2.96
N PRO A 15 6.95 -18.23 2.94
CA PRO A 15 7.05 -16.99 2.18
C PRO A 15 6.77 -17.27 0.70
N SER A 16 5.87 -16.49 0.11
CA SER A 16 5.43 -16.74 -1.26
C SER A 16 6.60 -16.54 -2.24
N PRO A 17 6.92 -17.53 -3.09
CA PRO A 17 7.96 -17.41 -4.11
C PRO A 17 7.66 -16.27 -5.11
N THR A 18 6.38 -15.97 -5.33
CA THR A 18 5.93 -14.86 -6.19
C THR A 18 6.28 -13.49 -5.61
N LEU A 19 6.23 -13.34 -4.27
CA LEU A 19 6.62 -12.09 -3.60
C LEU A 19 8.12 -11.83 -3.68
N ALA A 20 8.95 -12.87 -3.54
CA ALA A 20 10.40 -12.76 -3.65
C ALA A 20 10.83 -12.28 -5.04
N ILE A 21 10.23 -12.85 -6.09
CA ILE A 21 10.51 -12.47 -7.49
C ILE A 21 10.02 -11.04 -7.77
N THR A 22 8.83 -10.67 -7.28
CA THR A 22 8.26 -9.32 -7.45
C THR A 22 9.13 -8.27 -6.77
N ASN A 23 9.62 -8.53 -5.56
CA ASN A 23 10.53 -7.64 -4.86
C ASN A 23 11.85 -7.49 -5.60
N LYS A 24 12.41 -8.59 -6.11
CA LYS A 24 13.66 -8.52 -6.87
C LYS A 24 13.50 -7.74 -8.18
N ALA A 25 12.38 -7.90 -8.88
CA ALA A 25 12.05 -7.12 -10.06
C ALA A 25 11.90 -5.62 -9.74
N LYS A 26 11.24 -5.27 -8.62
CA LYS A 26 11.12 -3.88 -8.15
C LYS A 26 12.48 -3.27 -7.81
N GLU A 27 13.35 -4.00 -7.11
CA GLU A 27 14.71 -3.56 -6.78
C GLU A 27 15.55 -3.28 -8.03
N LEU A 28 15.50 -4.20 -9.01
CA LEU A 28 16.30 -4.06 -10.22
C LEU A 28 15.75 -2.96 -11.15
N LYS A 29 14.43 -2.73 -11.18
CA LYS A 29 13.81 -1.57 -11.85
C LYS A 29 14.22 -0.26 -11.17
N ALA A 30 14.27 -0.21 -9.84
CA ALA A 30 14.75 0.95 -9.08
C ALA A 30 16.26 1.20 -9.27
N ALA A 31 17.05 0.14 -9.52
CA ALA A 31 18.48 0.24 -9.86
C ALA A 31 18.74 0.66 -11.32
N GLY A 32 17.71 1.04 -12.08
CA GLY A 32 17.83 1.57 -13.44
C GLY A 32 18.10 0.51 -14.51
N LYS A 33 17.88 -0.78 -14.22
CA LYS A 33 17.96 -1.84 -15.24
C LYS A 33 16.66 -1.91 -16.02
N ASP A 34 16.78 -2.02 -17.34
CA ASP A 34 15.65 -2.19 -18.25
C ASP A 34 15.03 -3.58 -18.07
N ILE A 35 13.86 -3.63 -17.41
CA ILE A 35 13.15 -4.86 -17.05
C ILE A 35 11.75 -4.81 -17.64
N ILE A 36 11.45 -5.77 -18.50
CA ILE A 36 10.13 -5.99 -19.09
C ILE A 36 9.41 -7.03 -18.23
N GLY A 37 8.54 -6.57 -17.34
CA GLY A 37 7.78 -7.42 -16.42
C GLY A 37 6.58 -8.08 -17.10
N LEU A 38 6.78 -9.24 -17.75
CA LEU A 38 5.71 -10.02 -18.38
C LEU A 38 4.85 -10.85 -17.40
N GLY A 39 5.07 -10.69 -16.08
CA GLY A 39 4.40 -11.46 -15.03
C GLY A 39 3.40 -10.67 -14.20
N ALA A 40 3.26 -9.35 -14.43
CA ALA A 40 2.23 -8.56 -13.76
C ALA A 40 0.88 -8.87 -14.43
N GLY A 41 0.05 -9.70 -13.78
CA GLY A 41 -1.34 -9.92 -14.18
C GLY A 41 -2.26 -8.73 -13.93
N GLU A 42 -1.68 -7.58 -13.58
CA GLU A 42 -2.37 -6.32 -13.38
C GLU A 42 -2.09 -5.42 -14.60
N PRO A 43 -3.13 -4.83 -15.20
CA PRO A 43 -2.93 -3.91 -16.32
C PRO A 43 -2.07 -2.71 -15.89
N ASP A 44 -1.16 -2.27 -16.76
CA ASP A 44 -0.33 -1.05 -16.60
C ASP A 44 -1.15 0.26 -16.74
N PHE A 45 -2.47 0.19 -16.50
CA PHE A 45 -3.34 1.35 -16.53
C PHE A 45 -3.36 2.00 -15.16
N ASP A 46 -3.09 3.29 -15.14
CA ASP A 46 -3.29 4.08 -13.93
C ASP A 46 -4.76 4.02 -13.48
N THR A 47 -4.99 4.19 -12.18
CA THR A 47 -6.32 4.22 -11.61
C THR A 47 -7.12 5.36 -12.28
N PRO A 48 -8.34 5.11 -12.80
CA PRO A 48 -9.14 6.14 -13.45
C PRO A 48 -9.35 7.41 -12.60
N GLU A 49 -9.34 8.58 -13.24
CA GLU A 49 -9.41 9.89 -12.58
C GLU A 49 -10.63 10.07 -11.66
N HIS A 50 -11.77 9.46 -12.02
CA HIS A 50 -12.97 9.53 -11.19
C HIS A 50 -12.80 8.81 -9.83
N ILE A 51 -11.94 7.78 -9.76
CA ILE A 51 -11.63 7.05 -8.52
C ILE A 51 -10.68 7.88 -7.67
N LYS A 52 -9.61 8.43 -8.28
CA LYS A 52 -8.66 9.33 -7.60
C LYS A 52 -9.37 10.55 -7.00
N LYS A 53 -10.28 11.17 -7.76
CA LYS A 53 -11.07 12.32 -7.28
C LYS A 53 -11.97 11.98 -6.09
N LYS A 54 -12.58 10.79 -6.08
CA LYS A 54 -13.37 10.30 -4.93
C LYS A 54 -12.50 10.03 -3.72
N GLN A 55 -11.33 9.43 -3.90
CA GLN A 55 -10.37 9.23 -2.81
C GLN A 55 -9.95 10.58 -2.22
N GLN A 56 -9.59 11.55 -3.06
CA GLN A 56 -9.20 12.89 -2.62
C GLN A 56 -10.33 13.60 -1.87
N SER A 57 -11.57 13.56 -2.37
CA SER A 57 -12.69 14.20 -1.68
C SER A 57 -12.97 13.55 -0.32
N MET A 58 -12.87 12.22 -0.22
CA MET A 58 -13.02 11.50 1.04
C MET A 58 -11.90 11.85 2.03
N GLN A 59 -10.66 11.98 1.56
CA GLN A 59 -9.54 12.45 2.38
C GLN A 59 -9.76 13.88 2.88
N SER A 60 -10.22 14.79 2.02
CA SER A 60 -10.55 16.17 2.42
C SER A 60 -11.69 16.22 3.43
N MET A 61 -12.74 15.41 3.27
CA MET A 61 -13.84 15.31 4.25
C MET A 61 -13.34 14.82 5.61
N MET A 62 -12.49 13.78 5.64
CA MET A 62 -11.92 13.27 6.88
C MET A 62 -10.97 14.27 7.55
N ALA A 63 -10.17 15.00 6.75
CA ALA A 63 -9.28 16.05 7.26
C ALA A 63 -10.09 17.19 7.92
N SER A 64 -11.14 17.67 7.26
CA SER A 64 -12.03 18.71 7.81
C SER A 64 -12.73 18.25 9.10
N LEU A 65 -13.24 17.02 9.14
CA LEU A 65 -13.88 16.46 10.33
C LEU A 65 -12.91 16.39 11.52
N ASN A 66 -11.68 15.95 11.29
CA ASN A 66 -10.65 15.89 12.34
C ASN A 66 -10.32 17.29 12.88
N ILE A 67 -10.22 18.30 12.00
CA ILE A 67 -10.00 19.70 12.40
C ILE A 67 -11.18 20.22 13.23
N GLN A 68 -12.42 20.01 12.77
CA GLN A 68 -13.63 20.41 13.51
C GLN A 68 -13.73 19.74 14.88
N LEU A 69 -13.46 18.43 14.97
CA LEU A 69 -13.45 17.70 16.24
C LEU A 69 -12.36 18.21 17.19
N SER A 70 -11.19 18.61 16.67
CA SER A 70 -10.13 19.18 17.49
C SER A 70 -10.50 20.55 18.10
N MET A 71 -11.25 21.38 17.36
CA MET A 71 -11.74 22.67 17.86
C MET A 71 -12.82 22.49 18.94
N VAL A 72 -13.70 21.50 18.80
CA VAL A 72 -14.73 21.19 19.82
C VAL A 72 -14.13 20.64 21.11
N ARG A 73 -13.01 19.89 21.02
CA ARG A 73 -12.31 19.35 22.21
C ARG A 73 -11.46 20.37 22.96
N GLN A 74 -11.20 21.54 22.37
CA GLN A 74 -10.38 22.61 22.97
C GLN A 74 -11.22 23.73 23.64
N ASN A 75 -12.54 23.58 23.68
CA ASN A 75 -13.46 24.39 24.50
C ASN A 75 -13.91 23.60 25.74
#